data_AF-A0A935S2N2-F1
#
_entry.id   AF-A0A935S2N2-F1
#
_cell.length_a   1.000
_cell.length_b   1.000
_cell.length_c   1.000
_cell.angle_alpha   90.00
_cell.angle_beta   90.00
_cell.angle_gamma   90.00
#
_symmetry.space_group_name_H-M   'P 1'
#
loop_
_entity.id
_entity.type
_entity.pdbx_description
1 polymer ?
#
loop_
_entity_poly.entity_id
_entity_poly.type
_entity_poly.pdbx_seq_one_letter_code
_entity_poly.pdbx_strand_id
1 'polypeptide(L)'
;MGDAILGAIIGEYLFKKYPNKDEGFLTQLRSKIVNRKNLHELALKFGLNNFLKTNLSKKDKLKSSAYGDAFEALIGALYLDLGYEQTKKFVVNKIVKLHIDLEELLNSDSDFKSQLQIYCQK
;
A
#
# COMPACT_ATOMS: atom_id res chain seq x y z
N MET A 1 -11.98 3.71 -6.15
CA MET A 1 -11.30 3.71 -7.47
C MET A 1 -9.78 3.72 -7.32
N GLY A 2 -9.20 4.69 -6.61
CA GLY A 2 -7.74 4.74 -6.41
C GLY A 2 -7.19 3.53 -5.63
N ASP A 3 -7.91 3.08 -4.61
CA ASP A 3 -7.70 1.81 -3.89
C ASP A 3 -7.62 0.59 -4.82
N ALA A 4 -8.58 0.46 -5.74
CA ALA A 4 -8.65 -0.66 -6.68
C ALA A 4 -7.47 -0.62 -7.66
N ILE A 5 -7.13 0.55 -8.19
CA ILE A 5 -5.97 0.73 -9.08
C ILE A 5 -4.66 0.43 -8.35
N LEU A 6 -4.51 0.94 -7.12
CA LEU A 6 -3.35 0.67 -6.30
C LEU A 6 -3.21 -0.83 -6.01
N GLY A 7 -4.30 -1.48 -5.60
CA GLY A 7 -4.34 -2.92 -5.35
C GLY A 7 -3.97 -3.74 -6.59
N ALA A 8 -4.45 -3.35 -7.77
CA ALA A 8 -4.10 -3.99 -9.03
C ALA A 8 -2.61 -3.84 -9.36
N ILE A 9 -2.06 -2.63 -9.25
CA ILE A 9 -0.64 -2.35 -9.50
C ILE A 9 0.27 -3.14 -8.56
N ILE A 10 -0.04 -3.15 -7.26
CA ILE A 10 0.73 -3.90 -6.27
C ILE A 10 0.61 -5.41 -6.52
N GLY A 11 -0.58 -5.90 -6.85
CA GLY A 11 -0.80 -7.30 -7.23
C GLY A 11 0.06 -7.72 -8.42
N GLU A 12 0.02 -6.96 -9.52
CA GLU A 12 0.85 -7.22 -10.71
C GLU A 12 2.35 -7.19 -10.37
N TYR A 13 2.78 -6.21 -9.57
CA TYR A 13 4.17 -6.09 -9.14
C TYR A 13 4.64 -7.31 -8.34
N LEU A 14 3.85 -7.74 -7.35
CA LEU A 14 4.20 -8.87 -6.50
C LEU A 14 4.20 -10.19 -7.28
N PHE A 15 3.23 -10.40 -8.17
CA PHE A 15 3.18 -11.57 -9.04
C PHE A 15 4.44 -11.70 -9.90
N LYS A 16 4.89 -10.58 -10.49
CA LYS A 16 6.13 -10.54 -11.28
C LYS A 16 7.39 -10.72 -10.43
N LYS A 17 7.40 -10.21 -9.20
CA LYS A 17 8.56 -10.29 -8.30
C LYS A 17 8.72 -11.67 -7.65
N TYR A 18 7.61 -12.36 -7.39
CA TYR A 18 7.58 -13.65 -6.71
C TYR A 18 6.83 -14.72 -7.53
N PRO A 19 7.33 -15.10 -8.71
CA PRO A 19 6.62 -16.00 -9.63
C PRO A 19 6.40 -17.42 -9.07
N ASN A 20 7.17 -17.82 -8.06
CA ASN A 20 7.13 -19.16 -7.46
C ASN A 20 6.36 -19.21 -6.13
N LYS A 21 5.70 -18.12 -5.72
CA LYS A 21 4.92 -18.06 -4.47
C LYS A 21 3.44 -18.26 -4.76
N ASP A 22 2.73 -18.84 -3.80
CA ASP A 22 1.29 -19.07 -3.91
C ASP A 22 0.45 -17.79 -3.74
N GLU A 23 -0.81 -17.86 -4.16
CA GLU A 23 -1.75 -16.74 -4.10
C GLU A 23 -2.03 -16.26 -2.66
N GLY A 24 -1.95 -17.15 -1.67
CA GLY A 24 -2.13 -16.82 -0.26
C GLY A 24 -1.01 -15.89 0.23
N PHE A 25 0.23 -16.25 -0.07
CA PHE A 25 1.41 -15.42 0.20
C PHE A 25 1.31 -14.05 -0.48
N LEU A 26 0.98 -14.04 -1.78
CA LEU A 26 0.84 -12.79 -2.55
C LEU A 26 -0.28 -11.91 -1.99
N THR A 27 -1.42 -12.50 -1.62
CA THR A 27 -2.55 -11.79 -1.04
C THR A 27 -2.24 -11.22 0.35
N GLN A 28 -1.52 -11.95 1.20
CA GLN A 28 -1.07 -11.45 2.49
C GLN A 28 -0.12 -10.27 2.31
N LEU A 29 0.91 -10.42 1.48
CA LEU A 29 1.90 -9.36 1.25
C LEU A 29 1.26 -8.11 0.62
N ARG A 30 0.37 -8.29 -0.35
CA ARG A 30 -0.43 -7.20 -0.94
C ARG A 30 -1.22 -6.48 0.15
N SER A 31 -1.96 -7.22 0.98
CA SER A 31 -2.78 -6.66 2.06
C SER A 31 -1.97 -5.85 3.05
N LYS A 32 -0.75 -6.27 3.38
CA LYS A 32 0.15 -5.47 4.23
C LYS A 32 0.58 -4.17 3.59
N ILE A 33 0.91 -4.20 2.29
CA ILE A 33 1.33 -3.02 1.55
C ILE A 33 0.19 -2.00 1.45
N VAL A 34 -1.03 -2.46 1.14
CA VAL A 34 -2.17 -1.57 0.88
C VAL A 34 -3.08 -1.35 2.10
N ASN A 35 -2.68 -1.79 3.30
CA ASN A 35 -3.50 -1.52 4.48
C ASN A 35 -3.48 -0.02 4.85
N ARG A 36 -4.56 0.45 5.48
CA ARG A 36 -4.73 1.85 5.87
C ARG A 36 -3.56 2.42 6.67
N LYS A 37 -2.99 1.65 7.59
CA LYS A 37 -1.90 2.11 8.44
C LYS A 37 -0.65 2.40 7.59
N ASN A 38 -0.28 1.47 6.73
CA ASN A 38 0.87 1.61 5.85
C ASN A 38 0.64 2.72 4.82
N LEU A 39 -0.55 2.83 4.23
CA LEU A 39 -0.88 3.92 3.30
C LEU A 39 -0.81 5.30 3.98
N HIS A 40 -1.27 5.41 5.22
CA HIS A 40 -1.13 6.63 6.01
C HIS A 40 0.35 6.99 6.23
N GLU A 41 1.18 6.02 6.66
CA GLU A 41 2.61 6.23 6.85
C GLU A 41 3.33 6.60 5.55
N LEU A 42 2.98 5.93 4.44
CA LEU A 42 3.47 6.25 3.10
C LEU A 42 3.09 7.66 2.68
N ALA A 43 1.85 8.09 2.93
CA ALA A 43 1.40 9.43 2.62
C ALA A 43 2.21 10.51 3.37
N LEU A 44 2.51 10.26 4.65
CA LEU A 44 3.38 11.15 5.44
C LEU A 44 4.82 11.14 4.92
N LYS A 45 5.40 9.97 4.64
CA LYS A 45 6.77 9.84 4.07
C LYS A 45 6.89 10.51 2.71
N PHE A 46 5.85 10.44 1.89
CA PHE A 46 5.77 11.11 0.60
C PHE A 46 5.61 12.64 0.72
N GLY A 47 5.28 13.15 1.91
CA GLY A 47 5.17 14.58 2.18
C GLY A 47 3.77 15.16 1.92
N LEU A 48 2.72 14.33 1.80
CA LEU A 48 1.34 14.82 1.59
C LEU A 48 0.85 15.72 2.73
N ASN A 49 1.42 15.59 3.93
CA ASN A 49 1.17 16.50 5.05
C ASN A 49 1.48 17.97 4.72
N ASN A 50 2.38 18.25 3.77
CA ASN A 50 2.71 19.60 3.34
C ASN A 50 1.72 20.15 2.30
N PHE A 51 1.01 19.28 1.59
CA PHE A 51 0.09 19.66 0.51
C PHE A 51 -1.38 19.67 0.93
N LEU A 52 -1.74 18.87 1.96
CA LEU A 52 -3.11 18.74 2.42
C LEU A 52 -3.55 20.02 3.16
N LYS A 53 -4.48 20.78 2.57
CA LYS A 53 -5.13 21.93 3.20
C LYS A 53 -6.24 21.44 4.11
N THR A 54 -6.16 21.77 5.39
CA THR A 54 -7.15 21.35 6.40
C THR A 54 -7.14 22.32 7.57
N ASN A 55 -8.32 22.51 8.16
CA ASN A 55 -8.51 23.36 9.34
C ASN A 55 -8.19 22.62 10.67
N LEU A 56 -7.70 21.37 10.59
CA LEU A 56 -7.34 20.57 11.76
C LEU A 56 -6.03 21.07 12.40
N SER A 57 -5.94 20.95 13.72
CA SER A 57 -4.70 21.23 14.45
C SER A 57 -3.57 20.29 13.98
N LYS A 58 -2.30 20.67 14.13
CA LYS A 58 -1.16 19.82 13.70
C LYS A 58 -1.22 18.40 14.28
N LYS A 59 -1.70 18.24 15.53
CA LYS A 59 -1.85 16.94 16.19
C LYS A 59 -2.99 16.11 15.60
N ASP A 60 -4.11 16.74 15.30
CA ASP A 60 -5.27 16.06 14.71
C ASP A 60 -5.06 15.74 13.24
N LYS A 61 -4.28 16.58 12.55
CA LYS A 61 -3.82 16.34 11.18
C LYS A 61 -3.11 14.99 11.10
N LEU A 62 -2.09 14.78 11.94
CA LEU A 62 -1.28 13.55 11.99
C LEU A 62 -2.05 12.28 12.36
N LYS A 63 -3.18 12.38 13.05
CA LYS A 63 -4.00 11.21 13.41
C LYS A 63 -5.11 10.92 12.41
N SER A 64 -5.30 11.77 11.41
CA SER A 64 -6.43 11.66 10.51
C SER A 64 -6.25 10.52 9.50
N SER A 65 -7.29 9.70 9.34
CA SER A 65 -7.37 8.73 8.23
C SER A 65 -7.31 9.40 6.85
N ALA A 66 -7.56 10.71 6.80
CA ALA A 66 -7.58 11.50 5.57
C ALA A 66 -6.29 11.41 4.74
N TYR A 67 -5.14 11.07 5.34
CA TYR A 67 -3.91 10.88 4.56
C TYR A 67 -3.92 9.62 3.70
N GLY A 68 -4.47 8.52 4.21
CA GLY A 68 -4.65 7.31 3.41
C GLY A 68 -5.62 7.57 2.27
N ASP A 69 -6.76 8.18 2.58
CA ASP A 69 -7.78 8.52 1.59
C ASP A 69 -7.25 9.51 0.53
N ALA A 70 -6.45 10.51 0.94
CA ALA A 70 -5.82 11.45 0.02
C ALA A 70 -4.76 10.79 -0.86
N PHE A 71 -4.03 9.81 -0.33
CA PHE A 71 -3.07 9.04 -1.12
C PHE A 71 -3.78 8.20 -2.19
N GLU A 72 -4.86 7.51 -1.82
CA GLU A 72 -5.69 6.78 -2.79
C GLU A 72 -6.29 7.72 -3.84
N ALA A 73 -6.79 8.89 -3.43
CA ALA A 73 -7.28 9.90 -4.34
C ALA A 73 -6.21 10.39 -5.32
N LEU A 74 -4.97 10.59 -4.86
CA LEU A 74 -3.83 10.95 -5.72
C LEU A 74 -3.56 9.86 -6.77
N ILE A 75 -3.56 8.59 -6.38
CA ILE A 75 -3.38 7.48 -7.33
C ILE A 75 -4.54 7.42 -8.33
N GLY A 76 -5.78 7.64 -7.86
CA GLY A 76 -6.94 7.73 -8.74
C GLY A 76 -6.83 8.85 -9.76
N ALA A 77 -6.36 10.03 -9.35
CA ALA A 77 -6.15 11.18 -10.23
C ALA A 77 -5.04 10.89 -11.27
N LEU A 78 -3.89 10.35 -10.83
CA LEU A 78 -2.81 9.97 -11.74
C LEU A 78 -3.28 8.96 -12.79
N TYR A 79 -4.11 8.00 -12.38
CA TYR A 79 -4.69 7.02 -13.30
C TYR A 79 -5.61 7.66 -14.34
N LEU A 80 -6.45 8.61 -13.93
CA LEU A 80 -7.32 9.35 -14.86
C LEU A 80 -6.52 10.21 -15.85
N ASP A 81 -5.43 10.83 -15.39
CA ASP A 81 -4.65 11.75 -16.20
C ASP A 81 -3.65 11.04 -17.14
N LEU A 82 -3.00 9.97 -16.66
CA LEU A 82 -1.85 9.35 -17.33
C LEU A 82 -2.11 7.91 -17.79
N GLY A 83 -3.24 7.33 -17.39
CA GLY A 83 -3.56 5.92 -17.63
C GLY A 83 -2.76 4.95 -16.75
N TYR A 84 -3.00 3.66 -16.96
CA TYR A 84 -2.50 2.58 -16.11
C TYR A 84 -0.97 2.46 -16.08
N GLU A 85 -0.33 2.38 -17.24
CA GLU A 85 1.11 2.06 -17.33
C GLU A 85 2.00 3.14 -16.69
N GLN A 86 1.65 4.41 -16.86
CA GLN A 86 2.40 5.52 -16.29
C GLN A 86 2.16 5.62 -14.79
N THR A 87 0.92 5.40 -14.33
CA THR A 87 0.60 5.32 -12.90
C THR A 87 1.33 4.16 -12.23
N LYS A 88 1.38 2.99 -12.87
CA LYS A 88 2.15 1.83 -12.41
C LYS A 88 3.62 2.15 -12.23
N LYS A 89 4.25 2.78 -13.23
CA LYS A 89 5.66 3.20 -13.15
C LYS A 89 5.89 4.15 -11.98
N PHE A 90 4.99 5.11 -11.77
CA PHE A 90 5.07 6.03 -10.64
C PHE A 90 4.98 5.28 -9.31
N VAL A 91 3.95 4.45 -9.11
CA VAL A 91 3.72 3.71 -7.87
C VAL A 91 4.89 2.78 -7.56
N VAL A 92 5.32 1.96 -8.51
CA VAL A 92 6.41 0.99 -8.28
C VAL A 92 7.72 1.70 -7.97
N ASN A 93 8.07 2.76 -8.69
CA ASN A 93 9.38 3.40 -8.51
C ASN A 93 9.43 4.38 -7.34
N LYS A 94 8.35 5.11 -7.08
CA LYS A 94 8.33 6.17 -6.06
C LYS A 94 7.77 5.70 -4.72
N ILE A 95 6.91 4.69 -4.71
CA ILE A 95 6.28 4.21 -3.47
C ILE A 95 6.94 2.91 -3.07
N VAL A 96 6.84 1.87 -3.91
CA VAL A 96 7.27 0.52 -3.52
C VAL A 96 8.78 0.45 -3.32
N LYS A 97 9.59 0.90 -4.28
CA LYS A 97 11.06 0.79 -4.17
C LYS A 97 11.70 1.71 -3.14
N LEU A 98 11.08 2.85 -2.81
CA LEU A 98 11.69 3.87 -1.95
C LEU A 98 11.23 3.78 -0.49
N HIS A 99 10.01 3.29 -0.25
CA HIS A 99 9.39 3.42 1.07
C HIS A 99 8.92 2.09 1.67
N ILE A 100 9.03 0.99 0.91
CA ILE A 100 8.60 -0.33 1.35
C ILE A 100 9.82 -1.26 1.39
N ASP A 101 10.23 -1.61 2.60
CA ASP A 101 11.13 -2.74 2.83
C ASP A 101 10.31 -4.03 2.86
N LEU A 102 10.41 -4.82 1.79
CA LEU A 102 9.66 -6.07 1.69
C LEU A 102 10.22 -7.15 2.60
N GLU A 103 11.52 -7.13 2.93
CA GLU A 103 12.12 -8.12 3.82
C GLU A 103 11.66 -7.87 5.25
N GLU A 104 11.63 -6.61 5.69
CA GLU A 104 11.05 -6.23 6.98
C GLU A 104 9.58 -6.62 7.07
N LEU A 105 8.78 -6.36 6.03
CA LEU A 105 7.37 -6.73 5.96
C LEU A 105 7.12 -8.24 5.98
N LEU A 106 8.04 -9.03 5.46
CA LEU A 106 7.97 -10.49 5.53
C LEU A 106 8.34 -11.00 6.92
N ASN A 107 9.35 -10.40 7.54
CA ASN A 107 9.83 -10.78 8.87
C ASN A 107 8.92 -10.29 10.02
N SER A 108 8.11 -9.25 9.78
CA SER A 108 7.16 -8.73 10.77
C SER A 108 6.00 -9.69 11.08
N ASP A 109 5.79 -10.72 10.25
CA ASP A 109 4.79 -11.77 10.47
C ASP A 109 5.41 -13.05 11.01
N SER A 110 5.56 -13.09 12.32
CA SER A 110 5.34 -14.32 13.07
C SER A 110 3.86 -14.39 13.47
N ASP A 111 2.93 -14.26 12.52
CA ASP A 111 1.49 -14.38 12.81
C ASP A 111 1.10 -15.85 12.95
N PHE A 112 1.53 -16.42 14.08
CA PHE A 112 1.30 -17.81 14.45
C PHE A 112 -0.20 -18.16 14.45
N LYS A 113 -1.08 -17.18 14.66
CA LYS A 113 -2.53 -17.39 14.72
C LYS A 113 -3.12 -17.69 13.34
N SER A 114 -2.74 -16.90 12.33
CA SER A 114 -3.13 -17.13 10.94
C SER A 114 -2.54 -18.44 10.41
N GLN A 115 -1.29 -18.78 10.78
CA GLN A 115 -0.66 -20.05 10.41
C GLN A 115 -1.38 -21.26 11.03
N LEU A 116 -1.79 -21.17 12.30
CA LEU A 116 -2.53 -22.23 12.98
C LEU A 116 -3.91 -22.45 12.36
N GLN A 117 -4.60 -21.37 11.97
CA GLN A 117 -5.90 -21.43 11.33
C GLN A 117 -5.83 -22.11 9.95
N ILE A 118 -4.79 -21.84 9.16
CA ILE A 118 -4.54 -22.52 7.88
C ILE A 118 -4.23 -24.01 8.10
N TYR A 119 -3.47 -24.35 9.14
CA TYR A 119 -3.14 -25.74 9.48
C TYR A 119 -4.36 -26.55 9.92
N CYS A 120 -5.26 -25.96 10.70
CA CYS A 120 -6.48 -26.61 11.18
C CYS A 120 -7.61 -26.71 10.12
N GLN A 121 -7.48 -26.02 8.99
CA GLN A 121 -8.43 -26.09 7.87
C GLN A 121 -8.02 -27.08 6.77
N LYS A 122 -6.89 -27.77 6.93
CA LYS A 122 -6.52 -28.96 6.14
C LYS A 122 -6.94 -30.24 6.86
#